data_AF-A0A0G1T6G6-F1
#
_entry.id   AF-A0A0G1T6G6-F1
#
_cell.length_a   1.000
_cell.length_b   1.000
_cell.length_c   1.000
_cell.angle_alpha   90.00
_cell.angle_beta   90.00
_cell.angle_gamma   90.00
#
_symmetry.space_group_name_H-M   'P 1'
#
loop_
_entity.id
_entity.type
_entity.pdbx_description
1 polymer ?
#
loop_
_entity_poly.entity_id
_entity_poly.type
_entity_poly.pdbx_seq_one_letter_code
_entity_poly.pdbx_strand_id
1 'polypeptide(L)'
;MSFIEKVCHSFSKVPQMAVHLGWGAFLMLFLTPQSAFATPCPEGRLCNPINFPNLTAFLLEIVNIAIQYGALLIVFFIVFAGFKFVTAQGNSEKVSEARKMFTWIVVGAFVLLGVYVIKAAICGSIEQLGVTNACGLTSQ
;
A
#
# COMPACT_ATOMS: atom_id res chain seq x y z
N MET A 1 18.00 16.53 -3.98
CA MET A 1 18.92 15.36 -4.02
C MET A 1 18.68 14.36 -2.88
N SER A 2 18.52 14.78 -1.62
CA SER A 2 18.23 13.90 -0.45
C SER A 2 17.00 12.97 -0.59
N PHE A 3 15.97 13.39 -1.34
CA PHE A 3 14.75 12.59 -1.51
C PHE A 3 14.94 11.37 -2.43
N ILE A 4 15.78 11.48 -3.46
CA ILE A 4 16.03 10.41 -4.45
C ILE A 4 16.85 9.28 -3.81
N GLU A 5 17.79 9.63 -2.93
CA GLU A 5 18.64 8.65 -2.25
C GLU A 5 17.87 7.79 -1.24
N LYS A 6 16.92 8.40 -0.50
CA LYS A 6 16.03 7.66 0.41
C LYS A 6 15.10 6.70 -0.35
N VAL A 7 14.63 7.09 -1.53
CA VAL A 7 13.81 6.25 -2.40
C VAL A 7 14.63 5.08 -2.96
N CYS A 8 15.88 5.32 -3.37
CA CYS A 8 16.79 4.28 -3.87
C CYS A 8 17.22 3.29 -2.78
N HIS A 9 17.44 3.77 -1.54
CA HIS A 9 17.79 2.92 -0.39
C HIS A 9 16.63 2.03 0.07
N SER A 10 15.37 2.47 -0.12
CA SER A 10 14.19 1.64 0.13
C SER A 10 13.99 0.54 -0.94
N PHE A 11 14.46 0.78 -2.16
CA PHE A 11 14.32 -0.17 -3.28
C PHE A 11 15.42 -1.24 -3.31
N SER A 12 16.67 -0.90 -2.94
CA SER A 12 17.77 -1.90 -2.91
C SER A 12 17.64 -2.92 -1.77
N LYS A 13 16.90 -2.57 -0.71
CA LYS A 13 16.51 -3.48 0.39
C LYS A 13 15.23 -4.27 0.12
N VAL A 14 14.81 -4.38 -1.14
CA VAL A 14 13.89 -5.44 -1.56
C VAL A 14 14.77 -6.63 -1.94
N PRO A 15 15.09 -7.56 -1.00
CA PRO A 15 15.87 -8.73 -1.35
C PRO A 15 15.06 -9.53 -2.36
N GLN A 16 15.76 -10.16 -3.29
CA GLN A 16 15.21 -11.10 -4.28
C GLN A 16 14.38 -12.27 -3.70
N MET A 17 14.18 -12.34 -2.39
CA MET A 17 13.29 -13.30 -1.72
C MET A 17 11.81 -12.87 -1.73
N ALA A 18 11.49 -11.59 -1.95
CA ALA A 18 10.09 -11.12 -1.97
C ALA A 18 9.29 -11.62 -3.19
N VAL A 19 9.96 -11.96 -4.30
CA VAL A 19 9.31 -12.45 -5.53
C VAL A 19 8.93 -13.93 -5.43
N HIS A 20 9.68 -14.76 -4.69
CA HIS A 20 9.27 -16.14 -4.40
C HIS A 20 8.33 -16.25 -3.19
N LEU A 21 8.42 -15.32 -2.22
CA LEU A 21 7.47 -15.21 -1.10
C LEU A 21 6.09 -14.71 -1.55
N GLY A 22 5.99 -13.85 -2.57
CA GLY A 22 4.70 -13.33 -3.04
C GLY A 22 3.78 -14.40 -3.65
N TRP A 23 4.32 -15.31 -4.47
CA TRP A 23 3.51 -16.39 -5.08
C TRP A 23 3.24 -17.54 -4.10
N GLY A 24 4.21 -17.84 -3.22
CA GLY A 24 4.04 -18.82 -2.15
C GLY A 24 3.06 -18.38 -1.08
N ALA A 25 3.05 -17.09 -0.69
CA ALA A 25 2.10 -16.53 0.26
C ALA A 25 0.69 -16.45 -0.33
N PHE A 26 0.54 -16.14 -1.62
CA PHE A 26 -0.77 -16.15 -2.29
C PHE A 26 -1.37 -17.56 -2.39
N LEU A 27 -0.52 -18.59 -2.56
CA LEU A 27 -0.93 -20.00 -2.53
C LEU A 27 -1.19 -20.52 -1.10
N MET A 28 -0.45 -20.04 -0.10
CA MET A 28 -0.67 -20.39 1.31
C MET A 28 -1.87 -19.68 1.93
N LEU A 29 -2.24 -18.48 1.47
CA LEU A 29 -3.46 -17.78 1.90
C LEU A 29 -4.74 -18.54 1.52
N PHE A 30 -4.68 -19.39 0.49
CA PHE A 30 -5.80 -20.18 0.00
C PHE A 30 -5.93 -21.56 0.67
N LEU A 31 -4.87 -22.05 1.35
CA LEU A 31 -4.83 -23.42 1.90
C LEU A 31 -4.73 -23.50 3.42
N THR A 32 -4.41 -22.41 4.13
CA THR A 32 -4.56 -22.40 5.59
C THR A 32 -6.06 -22.34 5.90
N PRO A 33 -6.62 -23.30 6.67
CA PRO A 33 -7.95 -23.11 7.20
C PRO A 33 -7.92 -21.82 8.00
N GLN A 34 -8.79 -20.88 7.65
CA GLN A 34 -9.18 -19.74 8.48
C GLN A 34 -9.89 -20.27 9.74
N SER A 35 -9.18 -21.06 10.56
CA SER A 35 -9.68 -21.58 11.80
C SER A 35 -9.39 -20.57 12.90
N ALA A 36 -10.49 -20.04 13.44
CA ALA A 36 -10.61 -19.28 14.68
C ALA A 36 -9.98 -17.89 14.69
N PHE A 37 -10.77 -16.90 14.24
CA PHE A 37 -10.72 -15.53 14.77
C PHE A 37 -11.18 -15.54 16.23
N ALA A 38 -10.36 -16.05 17.15
CA ALA A 38 -10.57 -15.85 18.57
C ALA A 38 -9.72 -14.65 19.01
N THR A 39 -10.29 -13.45 18.88
CA THR A 39 -9.71 -12.24 19.46
C THR A 39 -9.59 -12.45 20.98
N PRO A 40 -8.43 -12.16 21.62
CA PRO A 40 -8.31 -12.25 23.07
C PRO A 40 -9.28 -11.25 23.72
N CYS A 41 -10.34 -11.77 24.35
CA CYS A 41 -11.34 -10.96 25.02
C CYS A 41 -10.96 -10.77 26.49
N PRO A 42 -10.94 -9.52 26.99
CA PRO A 42 -10.88 -9.27 28.42
C PRO A 42 -12.13 -9.85 29.11
N GLU A 43 -11.95 -10.56 30.23
CA GLU A 43 -13.06 -11.11 31.02
C GLU A 43 -14.01 -9.98 31.47
N GLY A 44 -15.32 -10.16 31.25
CA GLY A 44 -16.36 -9.21 31.68
C GLY A 44 -16.62 -8.01 30.77
N ARG A 45 -16.05 -7.95 29.56
CA ARG A 45 -16.36 -6.93 28.54
C ARG A 45 -16.94 -7.59 27.27
N LEU A 46 -17.69 -6.81 26.48
CA LEU A 46 -18.10 -7.24 25.15
C LEU A 46 -16.86 -7.37 24.26
N CYS A 47 -16.66 -8.55 23.67
CA CYS A 47 -15.63 -8.80 22.67
C CYS A 47 -15.87 -7.90 21.47
N ASN A 48 -14.85 -7.17 21.03
CA ASN A 48 -14.90 -6.45 19.77
C ASN A 48 -14.68 -7.45 18.62
N PRO A 49 -15.70 -7.75 17.77
CA PRO A 49 -15.54 -8.69 16.66
C PRO A 49 -14.62 -8.13 15.55
N ILE A 50 -14.38 -6.82 15.56
CA ILE A 50 -13.36 -6.15 14.76
C ILE A 50 -12.10 -6.01 15.64
N ASN A 51 -11.00 -6.66 15.27
CA ASN A 51 -9.76 -6.75 16.05
C ASN A 51 -8.95 -5.42 16.02
N PHE A 52 -9.61 -4.31 16.35
CA PHE A 52 -9.02 -2.98 16.40
C PHE A 52 -9.44 -2.28 17.69
N PRO A 53 -8.50 -1.66 18.44
CA PRO A 53 -8.80 -1.06 19.73
C PRO A 53 -9.59 0.26 19.64
N ASN A 54 -9.46 1.00 18.52
CA ASN A 54 -10.09 2.31 18.31
C ASN A 54 -10.41 2.54 16.83
N LEU A 55 -11.37 3.43 16.54
CA LEU A 55 -11.74 3.81 15.16
C LEU A 55 -10.55 4.37 14.36
N THR A 56 -9.65 5.10 15.01
CA THR A 56 -8.45 5.66 14.38
C THR A 56 -7.50 4.57 13.89
N ALA A 57 -7.31 3.50 14.67
CA ALA A 57 -6.45 2.38 14.29
C ALA A 57 -7.02 1.62 13.08
N PHE A 58 -8.34 1.41 13.08
CA PHE A 58 -9.05 0.82 11.94
C PHE A 58 -8.87 1.64 10.65
N LEU A 59 -9.03 2.97 10.74
CA LEU A 59 -8.92 3.85 9.57
C LEU A 59 -7.47 3.89 9.02
N LEU A 60 -6.48 3.91 9.91
CA LEU A 60 -5.07 3.87 9.53
C LEU A 60 -4.68 2.56 8.85
N GLU A 61 -5.27 1.45 9.27
CA GLU A 61 -5.03 0.15 8.65
C GLU A 61 -5.61 0.09 7.23
N ILE A 62 -6.84 0.60 7.02
CA ILE A 62 -7.44 0.71 5.68
C ILE A 62 -6.54 1.53 4.75
N VAL A 63 -6.02 2.67 5.24
CA VAL A 63 -5.10 3.51 4.47
C VAL A 63 -3.81 2.77 4.14
N ASN A 64 -3.27 1.99 5.09
CA ASN A 64 -2.06 1.20 4.88
C ASN A 64 -2.23 0.15 3.79
N ILE A 65 -3.35 -0.59 3.85
CA ILE A 65 -3.76 -1.57 2.84
C ILE A 65 -3.89 -0.88 1.47
N ALA A 66 -4.55 0.28 1.40
CA ALA A 66 -4.71 1.03 0.17
C ALA A 66 -3.37 1.47 -0.45
N ILE A 67 -2.40 1.90 0.37
CA ILE A 67 -1.06 2.27 -0.11
C ILE A 67 -0.31 1.03 -0.65
N GLN A 68 -0.37 -0.10 0.07
CA GLN A 68 0.32 -1.32 -0.30
C GLN A 68 -0.18 -1.88 -1.65
N TYR A 69 -1.50 -2.04 -1.79
CA TYR A 69 -2.09 -2.51 -3.05
C TYR A 69 -2.01 -1.47 -4.16
N GLY A 70 -2.14 -0.18 -3.82
CA GLY A 70 -2.01 0.92 -4.77
C GLY A 70 -0.62 0.94 -5.43
N ALA A 71 0.44 0.79 -4.64
CA ALA A 71 1.82 0.79 -5.18
C ALA A 71 2.05 -0.36 -6.17
N LEU A 72 1.58 -1.57 -5.84
CA LEU A 72 1.66 -2.73 -6.74
C LEU A 72 0.90 -2.50 -8.05
N LEU A 73 -0.31 -1.94 -7.95
CA LEU A 73 -1.18 -1.67 -9.09
C LEU A 73 -0.58 -0.60 -10.04
N ILE A 74 0.10 0.41 -9.51
CA ILE A 74 0.82 1.40 -10.34
C ILE A 74 1.92 0.74 -11.16
N VAL A 75 2.75 -0.11 -10.54
CA VAL A 75 3.83 -0.81 -11.26
C VAL A 75 3.27 -1.63 -12.41
N PHE A 76 2.16 -2.33 -12.18
CA PHE A 76 1.47 -3.08 -13.24
C PHE A 76 1.05 -2.18 -14.41
N PHE A 77 0.44 -1.02 -14.13
CA PHE A 77 0.03 -0.10 -15.18
C PHE A 77 1.20 0.56 -15.93
N ILE A 78 2.35 0.80 -15.28
CA ILE A 78 3.54 1.31 -15.96
C ILE A 78 4.01 0.32 -17.02
N VAL A 79 4.07 -0.98 -16.69
CA VAL A 79 4.44 -2.04 -17.64
C VAL A 79 3.44 -2.12 -18.80
N PHE A 80 2.15 -2.05 -18.48
CA PHE A 80 1.08 -2.07 -19.49
C PHE A 80 1.16 -0.87 -20.45
N ALA A 81 1.40 0.33 -19.92
CA ALA A 81 1.60 1.53 -20.74
C ALA A 81 2.86 1.41 -21.61
N GLY A 82 3.95 0.85 -21.08
CA GLY A 82 5.17 0.57 -21.82
C GLY A 82 4.93 -0.36 -23.02
N PHE A 83 4.18 -1.45 -22.82
CA PHE A 83 3.80 -2.34 -23.90
C PHE A 83 2.97 -1.63 -24.99
N LYS A 84 2.09 -0.71 -24.58
CA LYS A 84 1.29 0.09 -25.51
C LYS A 84 2.15 1.04 -26.35
N PHE A 85 3.23 1.59 -25.79
CA PHE A 85 4.20 2.39 -26.55
C PHE A 85 4.96 1.56 -27.60
N VAL A 86 5.38 0.34 -27.25
CA VAL A 86 6.12 -0.54 -28.17
C VAL A 86 5.22 -1.03 -29.32
N THR A 87 3.97 -1.40 -29.00
CA THR A 87 3.00 -1.88 -30.00
C THR A 87 2.42 -0.78 -30.90
N ALA A 88 2.61 0.49 -30.55
CA ALA A 88 2.12 1.60 -31.36
C ALA A 88 2.86 1.75 -32.71
N GLN A 89 4.10 1.26 -32.82
CA GLN A 89 4.88 1.19 -34.08
C GLN A 89 4.87 2.49 -34.93
N GLY A 90 4.76 3.65 -34.31
CA GLY A 90 4.71 4.95 -35.00
C GLY A 90 3.33 5.42 -35.46
N ASN A 91 2.26 4.67 -35.19
CA ASN A 91 0.88 5.17 -35.36
C ASN A 91 0.61 6.28 -34.33
N SER A 92 0.40 7.50 -34.82
CA SER A 92 0.19 8.72 -34.01
C SER A 92 -0.98 8.61 -33.04
N GLU A 93 -2.05 7.90 -33.41
CA GLU A 93 -3.23 7.71 -32.58
C GLU A 93 -2.92 6.82 -31.36
N LYS A 94 -2.26 5.68 -31.60
CA LYS A 94 -1.89 4.75 -30.52
C LYS A 94 -0.85 5.33 -29.56
N VAL A 95 0.10 6.12 -30.09
CA VAL A 95 1.07 6.85 -29.26
C VAL A 95 0.39 7.91 -28.40
N SER A 96 -0.59 8.64 -28.95
CA SER A 96 -1.38 9.62 -28.20
C SER A 96 -2.15 8.95 -27.06
N GLU A 97 -2.74 7.79 -27.31
CA GLU A 97 -3.45 7.03 -26.29
C GLU A 97 -2.53 6.50 -25.19
N ALA A 98 -1.35 5.97 -25.55
CA ALA A 98 -0.34 5.53 -24.59
C ALA A 98 0.15 6.68 -23.69
N ARG A 99 0.34 7.89 -24.27
CA ARG A 99 0.69 9.10 -23.51
C ARG A 99 -0.40 9.50 -22.53
N LYS A 100 -1.65 9.52 -22.96
CA LYS A 100 -2.78 9.84 -22.06
C LYS A 100 -2.83 8.87 -20.88
N MET A 101 -2.68 7.58 -21.15
CA MET A 101 -2.64 6.54 -20.11
C MET A 101 -1.48 6.75 -19.15
N PHE A 102 -0.29 7.03 -19.66
CA PHE A 102 0.89 7.33 -18.83
C PHE A 102 0.67 8.55 -17.92
N THR A 103 0.06 9.62 -18.43
CA THR A 103 -0.28 10.79 -17.62
C THR A 103 -1.22 10.42 -16.46
N TRP A 104 -2.23 9.58 -16.70
CA TRP A 104 -3.13 9.11 -15.64
C TRP A 104 -2.41 8.27 -14.58
N ILE A 105 -1.45 7.43 -14.99
CA ILE A 105 -0.63 6.65 -14.08
C ILE A 105 0.22 7.56 -13.19
N VAL A 106 0.83 8.60 -13.77
CA VAL A 106 1.62 9.59 -13.04
C VAL A 106 0.75 10.34 -12.02
N VAL A 107 -0.46 10.76 -12.41
CA VAL A 107 -1.42 11.38 -11.49
C VAL A 107 -1.78 10.42 -10.35
N GLY A 108 -2.05 9.15 -10.65
CA GLY A 108 -2.30 8.12 -9.64
C GLY A 108 -1.12 7.94 -8.66
N ALA A 109 0.11 8.02 -9.15
CA ALA A 109 1.31 7.95 -8.31
C ALA A 109 1.42 9.15 -7.36
N PHE A 110 1.12 10.36 -7.85
CA PHE A 110 1.08 11.54 -6.99
C PHE A 110 -0.01 11.45 -5.92
N VAL A 111 -1.16 10.87 -6.23
CA VAL A 111 -2.23 10.64 -5.23
C VAL A 111 -1.76 9.70 -4.13
N LEU A 112 -1.10 8.58 -4.45
CA LEU A 112 -0.56 7.69 -3.42
C LEU A 112 0.49 8.36 -2.53
N LEU A 113 1.35 9.19 -3.12
CA LEU A 113 2.30 10.00 -2.35
C LEU A 113 1.57 11.00 -1.43
N GLY A 114 0.49 11.63 -1.92
CA GLY A 114 -0.35 12.52 -1.12
C GLY A 114 -0.98 11.82 0.08
N VAL A 115 -1.51 10.61 -0.10
CA VAL A 115 -2.09 9.80 0.99
C VAL A 115 -1.03 9.48 2.05
N TYR A 116 0.20 9.15 1.65
CA TYR A 116 1.29 8.90 2.59
C TYR A 116 1.63 10.14 3.43
N VAL A 117 1.70 11.32 2.80
CA VAL A 117 1.96 12.59 3.49
C VAL A 117 0.84 12.93 4.47
N ILE A 118 -0.43 12.77 4.07
CA ILE A 118 -1.58 13.02 4.94
C ILE A 118 -1.57 12.06 6.14
N LYS A 119 -1.29 10.77 5.93
CA LYS A 119 -1.12 9.79 7.01
C LYS A 119 -0.09 10.28 8.02
N ALA A 120 1.08 10.74 7.56
CA ALA A 120 2.14 11.25 8.43
C ALA A 120 1.71 12.52 9.20
N ALA A 121 1.00 13.44 8.55
CA ALA A 121 0.50 14.67 9.18
C ALA A 121 -0.53 14.41 10.29
N ILE A 122 -1.44 13.45 10.07
CA ILE A 122 -2.41 13.02 11.08
C ILE A 122 -1.69 12.40 12.26
N CYS A 123 -0.73 11.51 12.02
CA CYS A 123 0.06 10.89 13.07
C CYS A 123 0.83 11.90 13.92
N GLY A 124 1.49 12.88 13.27
CA GLY A 124 2.21 13.93 13.98
C GLY A 124 1.31 14.83 14.83
N SER A 125 0.05 15.02 14.42
CA SER A 125 -0.94 15.78 15.21
C SER A 125 -1.44 15.01 16.43
N ILE A 126 -1.67 13.69 16.28
CA ILE A 126 -2.20 12.84 17.35
C ILE A 126 -1.14 12.58 18.43
N GLU A 127 0.13 12.46 18.04
CA GLU A 127 1.24 12.29 18.98
C GLU A 127 1.39 13.50 19.92
N GLN A 128 1.18 14.72 19.41
CA GLN A 128 1.19 15.95 20.22
C GLN A 128 0.07 15.99 21.27
N LEU A 129 -0.99 15.22 21.09
CA LEU A 129 -2.12 15.11 22.02
C LEU A 129 -1.93 13.99 23.06
N GLY A 130 -0.76 13.34 23.10
CA GLY A 130 -0.44 12.29 24.07
C GLY A 130 -1.07 10.92 23.77
N VAL A 131 -1.65 10.75 22.57
CA VAL A 131 -2.22 9.47 22.12
C VAL A 131 -1.17 8.74 21.28
N THR A 132 -0.17 8.16 21.93
CA THR A 132 1.00 7.53 21.31
C THR A 132 0.73 6.24 20.54
N ASN A 133 -0.44 5.62 20.73
CA ASN A 133 -0.73 4.27 20.24
C ASN A 133 -1.52 4.22 18.93
N ALA A 134 -1.93 5.35 18.35
CA ALA A 134 -2.79 5.32 17.16
C ALA A 134 -2.00 4.97 15.88
N CYS A 135 -0.79 5.50 15.72
CA CYS A 135 -0.01 5.37 14.49
C CYS A 135 1.12 4.32 14.52
N GLY A 136 1.40 3.73 15.69
CA GLY A 136 2.44 2.71 15.87
C GLY A 136 1.95 1.26 15.84
N LEU A 137 0.64 1.00 15.77
CA LEU A 137 0.08 -0.37 15.82
C LEU A 137 0.13 -1.14 14.48
N THR A 138 0.71 -0.57 13.42
CA THR A 138 0.87 -1.29 12.14
C THR A 138 2.20 -2.05 12.04
N SER A 139 2.89 -2.28 13.17
CA SER A 139 4.11 -3.13 13.25
C SER A 139 4.08 -4.19 14.36
N GLN A 140 2.88 -4.60 14.81
CA GLN A 140 2.69 -5.83 15.61
C GLN A 140 2.02 -6.87 14.74
#